data_AF-A0A7L4FKX6-F1
#
_entry.id   AF-A0A7L4FKX6-F1
#
_cell.length_a   1.000
_cell.length_b   1.000
_cell.length_c   1.000
_cell.angle_alpha   90.00
_cell.angle_beta   90.00
_cell.angle_gamma   90.00
#
_symmetry.space_group_name_H-M   'P 1'
#
loop_
_entity.id
_entity.type
_entity.pdbx_description
1 polymer ?
#
loop_
_entity_poly.entity_id
_entity_poly.type
_entity_poly.pdbx_seq_one_letter_code
_entity_poly.pdbx_strand_id
1 'polypeptide(L)'
;TGFVFQTLQMDVNKLNITLLRIFRQGVAAALGLLPQQVHINRLIGKKNCVELFVSPLNRKPGIAEALPSEEVLRSLNINILHQSLSQFGITEVSPEKNVLQGQREADKIWSKEGFYAVVIFLSIFVILVTCLMVLYRLKEKIQLSLRQEKEKKQEIHLSPLPLQTTQSKTTNSMVQPEQAPKVVNVVVDPQGQCVPELKPPLCASPSPFRMKPVGLQERRGSNVSLTLDMSSLGSVEPFVAVPTPREKVAMEYLQSAGRILTRQQLRDAVACSHLLQTEFMEIPMNFVDPKEIDIPSHGTKNRYKTILPNPLSRVYLKPKNSSDSLSTYINANYIRGYGGKEKAFIATQGPMINTVNDFWQMVWQEDSPVIVMITKLKEKNEKCVLYWPEKRGIYGKVEVLVNSVQECENYTIRQLTIKQGSQSQSVKHYWYTSWPDHKTPDSAQPLLQLMLDVEEDRAESPGRGPVVVHCSAGIGRTGCFIATTIGCQQLKEEGVVDALSIVCQLRMDRGGMVQTSEQYEFVHHALSLYESRLSAEAVQ
;
A
#
# COMPACT_ATOMS: atom_id res chain seq x y z
N THR A 1 2.77 -28.97 14.08
CA THR A 1 3.31 -28.31 12.86
C THR A 1 4.80 -28.61 12.77
N GLY A 2 5.40 -28.48 11.60
CA GLY A 2 6.69 -29.11 11.25
C GLY A 2 7.89 -28.15 11.17
N PHE A 3 7.81 -26.98 11.80
CA PHE A 3 8.85 -25.95 11.67
C PHE A 3 9.89 -26.03 12.80
N VAL A 4 11.15 -25.82 12.41
CA VAL A 4 12.32 -25.73 13.30
C VAL A 4 12.96 -24.36 13.10
N PHE A 5 13.38 -23.74 14.19
CA PHE A 5 14.04 -22.44 14.19
C PHE A 5 15.50 -22.60 14.57
N GLN A 6 16.40 -21.99 13.79
CA GLN A 6 17.83 -22.01 14.02
C GLN A 6 18.39 -20.59 14.13
N THR A 7 18.89 -20.23 15.30
CA THR A 7 19.42 -18.90 15.62
C THR A 7 20.90 -18.84 15.22
N LEU A 8 21.28 -17.79 14.49
CA LEU A 8 22.63 -17.58 13.97
C LEU A 8 23.35 -16.45 14.71
N GLN A 9 24.68 -16.49 14.73
CA GLN A 9 25.53 -15.37 15.14
C GLN A 9 25.79 -14.41 13.96
N MET A 10 25.83 -14.93 12.73
CA MET A 10 25.88 -14.09 11.52
C MET A 10 24.51 -13.45 11.26
N ASP A 11 24.51 -12.16 10.89
CA ASP A 11 23.32 -11.39 10.50
C ASP A 11 22.56 -12.05 9.33
N VAL A 12 21.35 -12.53 9.61
CA VAL A 12 20.44 -13.23 8.70
C VAL A 12 20.08 -12.37 7.48
N ASN A 13 20.13 -11.04 7.59
CA ASN A 13 19.84 -10.13 6.48
C ASN A 13 21.00 -10.05 5.45
N LYS A 14 22.17 -10.63 5.77
CA LYS A 14 23.34 -10.72 4.87
C LYS A 14 23.45 -12.09 4.16
N LEU A 15 22.50 -13.00 4.39
CA LEU A 15 22.47 -14.31 3.75
C LEU A 15 22.08 -14.18 2.26
N ASN A 16 23.08 -14.22 1.38
CA ASN A 16 22.86 -14.34 -0.06
C ASN A 16 22.50 -15.79 -0.48
N ILE A 17 22.10 -15.99 -1.74
CA ILE A 17 21.66 -17.28 -2.28
C ILE A 17 22.72 -18.39 -2.10
N THR A 18 24.01 -18.06 -2.23
CA THR A 18 25.11 -19.02 -2.03
C THR A 18 25.21 -19.47 -0.58
N LEU A 19 25.15 -18.53 0.37
CA LEU A 19 25.14 -18.82 1.81
C LEU A 19 23.90 -19.63 2.20
N LEU A 20 22.72 -19.34 1.65
CA LEU A 20 21.49 -20.11 1.89
C LEU A 20 21.58 -21.55 1.34
N ARG A 21 22.25 -21.76 0.20
CA ARG A 21 22.51 -23.11 -0.34
C ARG A 21 23.44 -23.92 0.57
N ILE A 22 24.54 -23.32 1.04
CA ILE A 22 25.49 -23.97 1.95
C ILE A 22 24.83 -24.25 3.30
N PHE A 23 24.04 -23.30 3.82
CA PHE A 23 23.25 -23.47 5.04
C PHE A 23 22.33 -24.69 4.94
N ARG A 24 21.54 -24.78 3.87
CA ARG A 24 20.65 -25.92 3.59
C ARG A 24 21.42 -27.25 3.49
N GLN A 25 22.60 -27.24 2.86
CA GLN A 25 23.45 -28.44 2.75
C GLN A 25 23.97 -28.91 4.12
N GLY A 26 24.41 -28.00 4.99
CA GLY A 26 24.87 -28.37 6.33
C GLY A 26 23.75 -28.84 7.26
N VAL A 27 22.54 -28.26 7.17
CA VAL A 27 21.36 -28.78 7.89
C VAL A 27 20.98 -30.18 7.39
N ALA A 28 20.99 -30.39 6.07
CA ALA A 28 20.70 -31.71 5.48
C ALA A 28 21.73 -32.77 5.91
N ALA A 29 23.03 -32.43 5.89
CA ALA A 29 24.09 -33.31 6.37
C ALA A 29 23.95 -33.67 7.87
N ALA A 30 23.58 -32.69 8.71
CA ALA A 30 23.33 -32.91 10.13
C ALA A 30 22.10 -33.78 10.43
N LEU A 31 21.17 -33.91 9.49
CA LEU A 31 19.98 -34.77 9.57
C LEU A 31 20.15 -36.12 8.84
N GLY A 32 21.26 -36.33 8.12
CA GLY A 32 21.44 -37.51 7.25
C GLY A 32 20.51 -37.52 6.01
N LEU A 33 20.05 -36.35 5.56
CA LEU A 33 19.05 -36.19 4.50
C LEU A 33 19.61 -35.57 3.22
N LEU A 34 18.86 -35.67 2.13
CA LEU A 34 19.18 -34.98 0.87
C LEU A 34 18.86 -33.48 0.98
N PRO A 35 19.68 -32.56 0.42
CA PRO A 35 19.42 -31.11 0.44
C PRO A 35 18.10 -30.68 -0.25
N GLN A 36 17.46 -31.55 -1.02
CA GLN A 36 16.13 -31.37 -1.62
C GLN A 36 14.99 -31.56 -0.60
N GLN A 37 15.25 -32.17 0.57
CA GLN A 37 14.25 -32.42 1.62
C GLN A 37 14.16 -31.32 2.68
N VAL A 38 15.20 -30.48 2.80
CA VAL A 38 15.25 -29.38 3.76
C VAL A 38 14.83 -28.08 3.07
N HIS A 39 13.77 -27.44 3.56
CA HIS A 39 13.18 -26.24 2.96
C HIS A 39 13.27 -25.06 3.91
N ILE A 40 13.84 -23.95 3.43
CA ILE A 40 13.86 -22.68 4.19
C ILE A 40 12.55 -21.96 3.91
N ASN A 41 11.70 -21.82 4.94
CA ASN A 41 10.42 -21.12 4.81
C ASN A 41 10.61 -19.60 4.90
N ARG A 42 11.43 -19.14 5.86
CA ARG A 42 11.60 -17.70 6.11
C ARG A 42 12.91 -17.34 6.79
N LEU A 43 13.40 -16.14 6.47
CA LEU A 43 14.45 -15.43 7.22
C LEU A 43 13.81 -14.43 8.19
N ILE A 44 14.14 -14.52 9.48
CA ILE A 44 13.51 -13.74 10.56
C ILE A 44 14.53 -12.82 11.23
N GLY A 45 14.86 -11.72 10.55
CA GLY A 45 15.86 -10.74 11.01
C GLY A 45 15.62 -10.20 12.42
N LYS A 46 14.36 -10.05 12.87
CA LYS A 46 14.02 -9.61 14.25
C LYS A 46 14.49 -10.56 15.36
N LYS A 47 14.78 -11.83 15.05
CA LYS A 47 15.29 -12.85 15.98
C LYS A 47 16.66 -13.40 15.56
N ASN A 48 17.22 -12.87 14.48
CA ASN A 48 18.37 -13.41 13.77
C ASN A 48 18.33 -14.94 13.55
N CYS A 49 17.17 -15.47 13.19
CA CYS A 49 16.97 -16.91 12.97
C CYS A 49 16.42 -17.26 11.58
N VAL A 50 16.68 -18.51 11.18
CA VAL A 50 16.14 -19.14 9.97
C VAL A 50 15.03 -20.11 10.38
N GLU A 51 13.89 -20.02 9.72
CA GLU A 51 12.73 -20.92 9.86
C GLU A 51 12.76 -21.94 8.72
N LEU A 52 12.82 -23.23 9.07
CA LEU A 52 12.93 -24.34 8.11
C LEU A 52 11.98 -25.49 8.45
N PHE A 53 11.68 -26.32 7.45
CA PHE A 53 10.92 -27.57 7.60
C PHE A 53 11.52 -28.68 6.75
N VAL A 54 11.13 -29.93 7.02
CA VAL A 54 11.67 -31.12 6.36
C VAL A 54 10.54 -31.93 5.73
N SER A 55 10.72 -32.38 4.47
CA SER A 55 9.76 -33.21 3.75
C SER A 55 10.19 -34.69 3.68
N PRO A 56 9.27 -35.65 3.88
CA PRO A 56 9.57 -37.09 3.77
C PRO A 56 10.00 -37.49 2.36
N LEU A 57 10.67 -38.65 2.26
CA LEU A 57 11.40 -39.08 1.06
C LEU A 57 10.49 -39.63 -0.06
N ASN A 58 9.34 -40.23 0.31
CA ASN A 58 8.37 -40.78 -0.63
C ASN A 58 7.18 -39.82 -0.81
N ARG A 59 7.09 -39.14 -1.96
CA ARG A 59 5.92 -38.29 -2.30
C ARG A 59 4.84 -39.09 -3.04
N LYS A 60 3.61 -39.02 -2.54
CA LYS A 60 2.42 -38.94 -3.43
C LYS A 60 2.21 -37.46 -3.78
N PRO A 61 1.88 -37.09 -5.03
CA PRO A 61 1.53 -35.71 -5.36
C PRO A 61 0.22 -35.31 -4.68
N GLY A 62 0.18 -34.13 -4.04
CA GLY A 62 -1.04 -33.51 -3.52
C GLY A 62 -1.06 -33.15 -2.03
N ILE A 63 -0.20 -33.72 -1.18
CA ILE A 63 -0.19 -33.44 0.28
C ILE A 63 1.21 -33.00 0.72
N ALA A 64 1.29 -31.84 1.39
CA ALA A 64 2.52 -31.24 1.89
C ALA A 64 2.67 -31.44 3.41
N GLU A 65 2.73 -32.70 3.85
CA GLU A 65 3.05 -33.02 5.24
C GLU A 65 4.55 -32.82 5.51
N ALA A 66 4.87 -31.83 6.32
CA ALA A 66 6.19 -31.63 6.90
C ALA A 66 6.37 -32.55 8.12
N LEU A 67 7.57 -33.11 8.30
CA LEU A 67 7.89 -33.93 9.47
C LEU A 67 7.69 -33.13 10.77
N PRO A 68 7.20 -33.75 11.86
CA PRO A 68 7.11 -33.11 13.17
C PRO A 68 8.46 -32.53 13.61
N SER A 69 8.44 -31.31 14.15
CA SER A 69 9.67 -30.63 14.62
C SER A 69 10.42 -31.43 15.69
N GLU A 70 9.69 -32.12 16.57
CA GLU A 70 10.23 -33.06 17.56
C GLU A 70 10.97 -34.27 16.94
N GLU A 71 10.57 -34.73 15.77
CA GLU A 71 11.25 -35.82 15.05
C GLU A 71 12.53 -35.29 14.38
N VAL A 72 12.43 -34.16 13.69
CA VAL A 72 13.57 -33.47 13.08
C VAL A 72 14.66 -33.17 14.10
N LEU A 73 14.32 -32.76 15.33
CA LEU A 73 15.28 -32.50 16.39
C LEU A 73 15.91 -33.76 16.99
N ARG A 74 15.19 -34.89 17.06
CA ARG A 74 15.77 -36.17 17.52
C ARG A 74 16.76 -36.75 16.50
N SER A 75 16.51 -36.51 15.21
CA SER A 75 17.42 -36.89 14.12
C SER A 75 18.59 -35.91 13.91
N LEU A 76 18.63 -34.79 14.62
CA LEU A 76 19.62 -33.73 14.41
C LEU A 76 20.93 -34.02 15.12
N ASN A 77 21.96 -34.41 14.37
CA ASN A 77 23.31 -34.54 14.90
C ASN A 77 23.95 -33.16 15.12
N ILE A 78 23.81 -32.65 16.34
CA ILE A 78 24.31 -31.34 16.79
C ILE A 78 25.82 -31.16 16.52
N ASN A 79 26.63 -32.22 16.63
CA ASN A 79 28.07 -32.14 16.37
C ASN A 79 28.37 -31.91 14.88
N ILE A 80 27.72 -32.69 14.00
CA ILE A 80 27.82 -32.50 12.53
C ILE A 80 27.26 -31.13 12.13
N LEU A 81 26.22 -30.65 12.81
CA LEU A 81 25.63 -29.34 12.56
C LEU A 81 26.62 -28.20 12.85
N HIS A 82 27.20 -28.15 14.06
CA HIS A 82 28.18 -27.11 14.42
C HIS A 82 29.46 -27.20 13.58
N GLN A 83 29.89 -28.40 13.18
CA GLN A 83 31.01 -28.57 12.26
C GLN A 83 30.68 -28.00 10.86
N SER A 84 29.58 -28.45 10.27
CA SER A 84 29.16 -28.13 8.89
C SER A 84 28.73 -26.67 8.71
N LEU A 85 28.21 -26.04 9.77
CA LEU A 85 27.69 -24.67 9.77
C LEU A 85 28.44 -23.74 10.74
N SER A 86 29.68 -24.10 11.08
CA SER A 86 30.62 -23.32 11.88
C SER A 86 30.69 -21.84 11.46
N GLN A 87 30.79 -21.57 10.15
CA GLN A 87 30.81 -20.20 9.59
C GLN A 87 29.54 -19.37 9.83
N PHE A 88 28.42 -19.97 10.23
CA PHE A 88 27.18 -19.26 10.56
C PHE A 88 27.04 -18.96 12.06
N GLY A 89 27.84 -19.62 12.90
CA GLY A 89 27.80 -19.51 14.36
C GLY A 89 26.42 -19.84 14.93
N ILE A 90 25.96 -21.09 14.76
CA ILE A 90 24.66 -21.51 15.33
C ILE A 90 24.74 -21.45 16.86
N THR A 91 23.80 -20.76 17.48
CA THR A 91 23.72 -20.57 18.94
C THR A 91 22.58 -21.35 19.59
N GLU A 92 21.48 -21.56 18.87
CA GLU A 92 20.29 -22.26 19.38
C GLU A 92 19.56 -22.96 18.22
N VAL A 93 19.01 -24.15 18.49
CA VAL A 93 18.02 -24.81 17.63
C VAL A 93 16.81 -25.16 18.48
N SER A 94 15.61 -24.76 18.05
CA SER A 94 14.39 -24.93 18.85
C SER A 94 13.20 -25.41 18.01
N PRO A 95 12.31 -26.23 18.59
CA PRO A 95 11.03 -26.55 17.97
C PRO A 95 10.09 -25.35 18.06
N GLU A 96 9.01 -25.43 17.30
CA GLU A 96 7.91 -24.47 17.25
C GLU A 96 7.18 -24.29 18.60
N LYS A 97 7.79 -23.54 19.53
CA LYS A 97 7.04 -22.94 20.64
C LYS A 97 6.13 -21.85 20.08
N ASN A 98 4.83 -22.12 20.17
CA ASN A 98 3.74 -21.24 19.76
C ASN A 98 3.95 -19.77 20.17
N VAL A 99 3.37 -18.88 19.37
CA VAL A 99 3.44 -17.41 19.53
C VAL A 99 2.69 -16.96 20.78
N LEU A 100 3.31 -17.11 21.95
CA LEU A 100 2.79 -16.66 23.25
C LEU A 100 3.81 -15.86 24.08
N GLN A 101 5.08 -15.76 23.67
CA GLN A 101 6.04 -14.90 24.38
C GLN A 101 5.78 -13.39 24.17
N GLY A 102 5.08 -13.02 23.09
CA GLY A 102 4.49 -11.68 22.92
C GLY A 102 3.12 -11.51 23.59
N GLN A 103 2.62 -12.55 24.26
CA GLN A 103 1.30 -12.61 24.88
C GLN A 103 1.40 -12.79 26.41
N ARG A 104 2.58 -13.16 26.95
CA ARG A 104 2.86 -13.24 28.40
C ARG A 104 2.75 -11.92 29.17
N GLU A 105 2.74 -10.77 28.49
CA GLU A 105 2.36 -9.49 29.12
C GLU A 105 0.84 -9.35 29.27
N ALA A 106 0.04 -9.94 28.37
CA ALA A 106 -1.40 -10.02 28.49
C ALA A 106 -1.85 -11.14 29.46
N ASP A 107 -1.23 -12.33 29.42
CA ASP A 107 -1.62 -13.46 30.26
C ASP A 107 -1.35 -13.21 31.76
N LYS A 108 -0.44 -12.29 32.11
CA LYS A 108 -0.28 -11.81 33.50
C LYS A 108 -1.59 -11.22 34.06
N ILE A 109 -2.40 -10.60 33.20
CA ILE A 109 -3.70 -9.99 33.54
C ILE A 109 -4.75 -11.07 33.90
N TRP A 110 -4.55 -12.32 33.46
CA TRP A 110 -5.43 -13.46 33.75
C TRP A 110 -4.88 -14.42 34.82
N SER A 111 -3.81 -14.02 35.53
CA SER A 111 -3.49 -14.59 36.84
C SER A 111 -4.56 -14.19 37.88
N LYS A 112 -4.63 -14.87 39.04
CA LYS A 112 -5.54 -14.46 40.13
C LYS A 112 -5.32 -12.99 40.54
N GLU A 113 -4.07 -12.55 40.60
CA GLU A 113 -3.69 -11.17 40.94
C GLU A 113 -4.10 -10.19 39.84
N GLY A 114 -3.88 -10.55 38.58
CA GLY A 114 -4.31 -9.77 37.42
C GLY A 114 -5.83 -9.59 37.34
N PHE A 115 -6.60 -10.65 37.66
CA PHE A 115 -8.06 -10.57 37.73
C PHE A 115 -8.53 -9.59 38.82
N TYR A 116 -7.92 -9.64 40.01
CA TYR A 116 -8.19 -8.63 41.04
C TYR A 116 -7.80 -7.22 40.60
N ALA A 117 -6.66 -7.03 39.92
CA ALA A 117 -6.27 -5.74 39.38
C ALA A 117 -7.28 -5.19 38.36
N VAL A 118 -7.81 -6.04 37.47
CA VAL A 118 -8.87 -5.66 36.50
C VAL A 118 -10.17 -5.30 37.22
N VAL A 119 -10.61 -6.08 38.21
CA VAL A 119 -11.84 -5.79 38.99
C VAL A 119 -11.70 -4.51 39.81
N ILE A 120 -10.54 -4.26 40.41
CA ILE A 120 -10.22 -3.01 41.12
C ILE A 120 -10.21 -1.83 40.14
N PHE A 121 -9.59 -1.97 38.96
CA PHE A 121 -9.58 -0.91 37.95
C PHE A 121 -10.98 -0.60 37.41
N LEU A 122 -11.80 -1.61 37.13
CA LEU A 122 -13.19 -1.44 36.71
C LEU A 122 -14.07 -0.78 37.78
N SER A 123 -13.93 -1.18 39.05
CA SER A 123 -14.70 -0.57 40.15
C SER A 123 -14.26 0.87 40.42
N ILE A 124 -12.95 1.18 40.40
CA ILE A 124 -12.44 2.57 40.45
C ILE A 124 -12.96 3.38 39.26
N PHE A 125 -12.94 2.83 38.04
CA PHE A 125 -13.46 3.51 36.85
C PHE A 125 -14.95 3.82 36.97
N VAL A 126 -15.78 2.87 37.43
CA VAL A 126 -17.21 3.09 37.69
C VAL A 126 -17.43 4.13 38.79
N ILE A 127 -16.64 4.13 39.86
CA ILE A 127 -16.69 5.16 40.92
C ILE A 127 -16.33 6.55 40.35
N LEU A 128 -15.27 6.66 39.54
CA LEU A 128 -14.88 7.92 38.91
C LEU A 128 -15.95 8.44 37.93
N VAL A 129 -16.52 7.57 37.09
CA VAL A 129 -17.60 7.93 36.15
C VAL A 129 -18.86 8.35 36.89
N THR A 130 -19.27 7.62 37.94
CA THR A 130 -20.44 7.99 38.75
C THR A 130 -20.22 9.27 39.54
N CYS A 131 -19.04 9.50 40.14
CA CYS A 131 -18.69 10.79 40.73
C CYS A 131 -18.70 11.92 39.70
N LEU A 132 -18.15 11.73 38.50
CA LEU A 132 -18.20 12.73 37.42
C LEU A 132 -19.64 13.01 36.98
N MET A 133 -20.51 12.00 36.88
CA MET A 133 -21.93 12.18 36.59
C MET A 133 -22.65 12.94 37.72
N VAL A 134 -22.37 12.63 38.99
CA VAL A 134 -22.94 13.35 40.14
C VAL A 134 -22.47 14.80 40.17
N LEU A 135 -21.18 15.07 39.93
CA LEU A 135 -20.64 16.42 39.81
C LEU A 135 -21.24 17.18 38.61
N TYR A 136 -21.46 16.51 37.49
CA TYR A 136 -22.14 17.10 36.33
C TYR A 136 -23.59 17.44 36.65
N ARG A 137 -24.35 16.55 37.31
CA ARG A 137 -25.73 16.81 37.77
C ARG A 137 -25.79 17.91 38.85
N LEU A 138 -24.80 18.01 39.74
CA LEU A 138 -24.69 19.15 40.65
C LEU A 138 -24.42 20.46 39.90
N LYS A 139 -23.48 20.47 38.95
CA LYS A 139 -23.18 21.64 38.11
C LYS A 139 -24.40 22.09 37.30
N GLU A 140 -25.14 21.15 36.74
CA GLU A 140 -26.40 21.37 36.01
C GLU A 140 -27.50 21.92 36.95
N LYS A 141 -27.65 21.35 38.15
CA LYS A 141 -28.60 21.84 39.16
C LYS A 141 -28.24 23.23 39.68
N ILE A 142 -26.95 23.55 39.84
CA ILE A 142 -26.44 24.88 40.21
C ILE A 142 -26.62 25.89 39.07
N GLN A 143 -26.41 25.48 37.81
CA GLN A 143 -26.74 26.29 36.63
C GLN A 143 -28.25 26.59 36.55
N LEU A 144 -29.10 25.61 36.86
CA LEU A 144 -30.56 25.78 36.91
C LEU A 144 -30.99 26.71 38.04
N SER A 145 -30.45 26.57 39.26
CA SER A 145 -30.77 27.51 40.35
C SER A 145 -30.26 28.93 40.07
N LEU A 146 -29.08 29.09 39.45
CA LEU A 146 -28.58 30.39 39.01
C LEU A 146 -29.42 31.00 37.88
N ARG A 147 -30.03 30.20 36.99
CA ARG A 147 -31.04 30.68 36.04
C ARG A 147 -32.30 31.15 36.75
N GLN A 148 -32.88 30.32 37.63
CA GLN A 148 -34.10 30.68 38.36
C GLN A 148 -33.92 31.91 39.26
N GLU A 149 -32.74 32.12 39.86
CA GLU A 149 -32.45 33.33 40.63
C GLU A 149 -32.32 34.57 39.74
N LYS A 150 -31.79 34.41 38.52
CA LYS A 150 -31.67 35.47 37.51
C LYS A 150 -33.04 35.83 36.92
N GLU A 151 -33.88 34.84 36.66
CA GLU A 151 -35.27 34.99 36.21
C GLU A 151 -36.11 35.69 37.29
N LYS A 152 -36.04 35.27 38.57
CA LYS A 152 -36.67 35.99 39.69
C LYS A 152 -36.19 37.44 39.81
N LYS A 153 -34.91 37.72 39.56
CA LYS A 153 -34.37 39.10 39.55
C LYS A 153 -34.82 39.93 38.34
N GLN A 154 -35.39 39.32 37.29
CA GLN A 154 -36.03 40.04 36.18
C GLN A 154 -37.53 40.24 36.38
N GLU A 155 -38.27 39.28 36.96
CA GLU A 155 -39.71 39.41 37.19
C GLU A 155 -40.09 40.49 38.22
N ILE A 156 -39.21 40.78 39.19
CA ILE A 156 -39.47 41.78 40.25
C ILE A 156 -39.60 43.22 39.70
N HIS A 157 -39.22 43.49 38.45
CA HIS A 157 -39.07 44.85 37.92
C HIS A 157 -40.25 45.39 37.07
N LEU A 158 -41.43 44.75 37.10
CA LEU A 158 -42.62 45.21 36.34
C LEU A 158 -43.93 45.18 37.17
N SER A 159 -44.15 46.20 38.00
CA SER A 159 -45.50 46.64 38.43
C SER A 159 -45.49 48.12 38.87
N PRO A 160 -46.65 48.84 38.86
CA PRO A 160 -46.65 50.32 38.80
C PRO A 160 -46.65 51.08 40.14
N LEU A 161 -46.39 52.39 40.03
CA LEU A 161 -46.40 53.41 41.11
C LEU A 161 -47.75 53.57 41.84
N PRO A 162 -47.70 53.90 43.15
CA PRO A 162 -48.49 55.01 43.70
C PRO A 162 -47.62 56.16 44.26
N LEU A 163 -48.26 57.22 44.79
CA LEU A 163 -47.66 58.52 45.13
C LEU A 163 -47.29 58.72 46.63
N GLN A 164 -46.33 59.62 46.87
CA GLN A 164 -46.12 60.44 48.11
C GLN A 164 -45.65 59.68 49.39
N THR A 165 -44.96 60.27 50.40
CA THR A 165 -44.75 61.70 50.75
C THR A 165 -43.44 61.95 51.56
N THR A 166 -42.70 63.04 51.25
CA THR A 166 -41.88 63.94 52.14
C THR A 166 -40.78 63.48 53.14
N GLN A 167 -39.72 64.33 53.21
CA GLN A 167 -38.73 64.57 54.31
C GLN A 167 -37.62 63.52 54.58
N SER A 168 -36.37 63.87 55.00
CA SER A 168 -35.60 65.15 54.96
C SER A 168 -34.09 64.93 55.32
N LYS A 169 -33.24 65.99 55.18
CA LYS A 169 -31.86 66.18 55.76
C LYS A 169 -30.68 65.43 55.08
N THR A 170 -29.75 66.08 54.36
CA THR A 170 -28.54 66.89 54.75
C THR A 170 -27.36 66.06 55.31
N THR A 171 -26.06 66.26 54.99
CA THR A 171 -25.31 67.36 54.29
C THR A 171 -23.86 66.95 53.92
N ASN A 172 -23.27 67.60 52.88
CA ASN A 172 -21.82 67.80 52.61
C ASN A 172 -20.94 66.55 52.33
N SER A 173 -19.73 66.61 51.74
CA SER A 173 -18.85 67.74 51.34
C SER A 173 -18.10 67.45 50.01
N MET A 174 -17.54 68.49 49.38
CA MET A 174 -16.54 68.41 48.30
C MET A 174 -15.10 68.29 48.86
N VAL A 175 -14.13 67.81 48.05
CA VAL A 175 -12.78 68.39 47.80
C VAL A 175 -11.90 67.51 46.88
N GLN A 176 -11.17 68.17 45.98
CA GLN A 176 -9.94 67.79 45.25
C GLN A 176 -8.94 68.98 45.45
N PRO A 177 -7.62 68.94 45.11
CA PRO A 177 -6.90 68.04 44.17
C PRO A 177 -5.45 67.61 44.59
N GLU A 178 -4.70 67.04 43.62
CA GLU A 178 -3.26 67.28 43.31
C GLU A 178 -2.07 66.83 44.22
N GLN A 179 -1.16 65.98 43.69
CA GLN A 179 0.24 66.33 43.27
C GLN A 179 1.07 65.08 42.80
N ALA A 180 2.25 65.29 42.19
CA ALA A 180 3.14 64.29 41.53
C ALA A 180 4.64 64.72 41.69
N PRO A 181 5.67 64.47 40.81
CA PRO A 181 5.91 63.52 39.68
C PRO A 181 7.40 62.94 39.59
N LYS A 182 7.81 62.40 38.41
CA LYS A 182 9.21 62.11 37.88
C LYS A 182 9.86 60.78 38.35
N VAL A 183 10.87 60.13 37.69
CA VAL A 183 11.87 60.36 36.58
C VAL A 183 12.08 59.00 35.81
N VAL A 184 12.42 58.76 34.52
CA VAL A 184 12.69 59.49 33.23
C VAL A 184 14.13 59.38 32.63
N ASN A 185 14.26 58.96 31.35
CA ASN A 185 15.43 59.05 30.38
C ASN A 185 16.69 58.13 30.57
N VAL A 186 17.67 57.88 29.63
CA VAL A 186 17.84 57.74 28.13
C VAL A 186 19.35 57.94 27.74
N VAL A 187 20.08 57.37 26.73
CA VAL A 187 20.03 56.16 25.82
C VAL A 187 21.34 56.04 24.94
N VAL A 188 21.53 54.96 24.12
CA VAL A 188 22.42 54.79 22.89
C VAL A 188 23.91 54.27 23.01
N ASP A 189 24.52 53.82 21.87
CA ASP A 189 25.75 52.99 21.58
C ASP A 189 26.67 53.69 20.48
N PRO A 190 27.57 53.15 19.56
CA PRO A 190 28.20 51.81 19.28
C PRO A 190 29.71 51.74 18.75
N GLN A 191 30.23 50.53 18.37
CA GLN A 191 31.45 50.16 17.55
C GLN A 191 32.82 49.88 18.26
N GLY A 192 33.87 49.20 17.70
CA GLY A 192 34.03 48.33 16.49
C GLY A 192 35.50 48.11 15.93
N GLN A 193 35.80 46.94 15.30
CA GLN A 193 36.96 46.55 14.40
C GLN A 193 38.44 46.40 14.96
N CYS A 194 39.49 45.83 14.30
CA CYS A 194 39.74 44.59 13.46
C CYS A 194 41.26 44.37 13.08
N VAL A 195 41.70 43.13 12.68
CA VAL A 195 42.90 42.76 11.80
C VAL A 195 44.35 42.94 12.43
N PRO A 196 45.54 42.36 11.98
CA PRO A 196 45.98 41.54 10.81
C PRO A 196 46.75 40.17 11.07
N GLU A 197 48.07 40.01 10.80
CA GLU A 197 48.83 38.76 10.46
C GLU A 197 50.30 38.63 10.98
N LEU A 198 50.93 37.41 10.98
CA LEU A 198 52.19 37.02 10.26
C LEU A 198 52.75 35.57 10.55
N LYS A 199 53.87 35.12 9.91
CA LYS A 199 54.11 33.68 9.50
C LYS A 199 55.61 33.13 9.53
N PRO A 200 56.16 32.17 8.68
CA PRO A 200 57.05 31.06 9.14
C PRO A 200 58.44 30.89 8.42
N PRO A 201 59.27 29.85 8.76
CA PRO A 201 59.68 28.78 7.79
C PRO A 201 60.00 27.39 8.48
N LEU A 202 60.88 26.41 8.11
CA LEU A 202 61.91 26.12 7.05
C LEU A 202 62.24 24.57 6.96
N CYS A 203 62.43 23.99 5.76
CA CYS A 203 63.22 22.78 5.27
C CYS A 203 63.53 21.48 6.12
N ALA A 204 64.11 20.36 5.61
CA ALA A 204 64.86 20.01 4.37
C ALA A 204 64.73 18.51 3.91
N SER A 205 65.44 18.12 2.82
CA SER A 205 65.59 16.73 2.26
C SER A 205 67.08 16.27 2.29
N PRO A 206 67.47 14.99 1.99
CA PRO A 206 67.49 14.40 0.62
C PRO A 206 67.35 12.84 0.54
N SER A 207 67.65 12.23 -0.62
CA SER A 207 67.75 10.76 -0.88
C SER A 207 69.11 10.41 -1.53
N PRO A 208 69.57 9.13 -1.58
CA PRO A 208 69.31 8.28 -2.78
C PRO A 208 69.34 6.73 -2.63
N PHE A 209 69.03 6.02 -3.75
CA PHE A 209 69.38 4.63 -4.18
C PHE A 209 68.39 3.41 -4.09
N ARG A 210 67.87 3.05 -5.30
CA ARG A 210 67.63 1.72 -5.94
C ARG A 210 66.75 0.59 -5.35
N MET A 211 65.55 0.49 -5.96
CA MET A 211 64.95 -0.66 -6.71
C MET A 211 64.52 -2.01 -6.04
N LYS A 212 63.17 -2.19 -6.02
CA LYS A 212 62.35 -3.34 -6.50
C LYS A 212 62.42 -4.73 -5.79
N PRO A 213 61.37 -5.60 -5.89
CA PRO A 213 59.97 -5.40 -6.29
C PRO A 213 58.90 -6.09 -5.39
N VAL A 214 57.61 -5.95 -5.77
CA VAL A 214 56.41 -6.69 -5.30
C VAL A 214 55.88 -6.40 -3.89
N GLY A 215 54.58 -6.11 -3.79
CA GLY A 215 53.82 -5.98 -2.54
C GLY A 215 52.46 -5.30 -2.77
N LEU A 216 51.42 -5.73 -2.04
CA LEU A 216 50.11 -5.05 -2.02
C LEU A 216 50.18 -3.78 -1.15
N GLN A 217 49.68 -2.65 -1.64
CA GLN A 217 48.76 -1.73 -0.93
C GLN A 217 48.28 -0.62 -1.89
N GLU A 218 47.22 0.08 -1.48
CA GLU A 218 46.52 1.22 -2.10
C GLU A 218 47.36 2.24 -2.87
N ARG A 219 46.83 2.70 -4.02
CA ARG A 219 47.24 3.97 -4.66
C ARG A 219 46.11 5.00 -4.63
N ARG A 220 46.16 5.91 -3.64
CA ARG A 220 45.48 7.21 -3.68
C ARG A 220 46.42 8.20 -4.35
N GLY A 221 45.98 8.93 -5.39
CA GLY A 221 46.96 9.59 -6.27
C GLY A 221 46.46 10.59 -7.31
N SER A 222 45.46 11.42 -6.98
CA SER A 222 45.30 12.72 -7.65
C SER A 222 44.65 13.71 -6.69
N ASN A 223 45.42 14.66 -6.19
CA ASN A 223 44.96 15.70 -5.26
C ASN A 223 44.52 16.98 -6.01
N VAL A 224 43.86 16.82 -7.16
CA VAL A 224 43.16 17.93 -7.80
C VAL A 224 41.87 18.16 -7.03
N SER A 225 41.85 19.21 -6.21
CA SER A 225 40.62 19.74 -5.63
C SER A 225 39.78 20.36 -6.75
N LEU A 226 38.91 19.57 -7.38
CA LEU A 226 37.87 20.06 -8.28
C LEU A 226 36.80 20.79 -7.47
N THR A 227 37.08 22.03 -7.07
CA THR A 227 36.06 23.00 -6.67
C THR A 227 35.24 23.35 -7.91
N LEU A 228 34.18 22.58 -8.14
CA LEU A 228 33.14 22.90 -9.09
C LEU A 228 32.44 24.19 -8.65
N ASP A 229 32.61 25.25 -9.44
CA ASP A 229 31.85 26.48 -9.30
C ASP A 229 30.39 26.21 -9.70
N MET A 230 29.48 26.34 -8.74
CA MET A 230 28.04 26.10 -8.93
C MET A 230 27.28 27.38 -9.32
N SER A 231 27.94 28.54 -9.39
CA SER A 231 27.29 29.83 -9.67
C SER A 231 26.67 29.94 -11.07
N SER A 232 27.05 29.07 -12.00
CA SER A 232 26.59 29.05 -13.39
C SER A 232 25.49 28.02 -13.71
N LEU A 233 25.00 27.24 -12.73
CA LEU A 233 23.95 26.21 -12.95
C LEU A 233 22.55 26.76 -13.26
N GLY A 234 22.39 28.08 -13.42
CA GLY A 234 21.13 28.79 -13.60
C GLY A 234 20.39 28.60 -14.94
N SER A 235 20.56 27.48 -15.65
CA SER A 235 19.73 27.08 -16.80
C SER A 235 20.04 25.66 -17.34
N VAL A 236 20.35 24.67 -16.48
CA VAL A 236 20.56 23.30 -16.95
C VAL A 236 19.21 22.65 -17.27
N GLU A 237 19.03 22.18 -18.51
CA GLU A 237 17.85 21.42 -18.92
C GLU A 237 17.69 20.15 -18.06
N PRO A 238 16.47 19.66 -17.78
CA PRO A 238 16.27 18.47 -16.98
C PRO A 238 17.07 17.28 -17.51
N PHE A 239 17.85 16.62 -16.66
CA PHE A 239 18.61 15.43 -17.02
C PHE A 239 17.66 14.36 -17.58
N VAL A 240 17.66 14.21 -18.92
CA VAL A 240 16.98 13.10 -19.59
C VAL A 240 17.69 11.82 -19.20
N ALA A 241 17.12 11.10 -18.23
CA ALA A 241 17.66 9.84 -17.75
C ALA A 241 17.72 8.83 -18.91
N VAL A 242 18.93 8.59 -19.44
CA VAL A 242 19.14 7.63 -20.52
C VAL A 242 18.80 6.22 -19.97
N PRO A 243 17.82 5.51 -20.54
CA PRO A 243 17.40 4.21 -20.02
C PRO A 243 18.58 3.23 -19.98
N THR A 244 18.75 2.54 -18.85
CA THR A 244 19.84 1.58 -18.70
C THR A 244 19.69 0.43 -19.71
N PRO A 245 20.77 -0.29 -20.06
CA PRO A 245 20.67 -1.45 -20.95
C PRO A 245 19.64 -2.49 -20.48
N ARG A 246 19.39 -2.58 -19.17
CA ARG A 246 18.37 -3.47 -18.60
C ARG A 246 16.94 -2.95 -18.80
N GLU A 247 16.71 -1.64 -18.66
CA GLU A 247 15.41 -1.05 -19.02
C GLU A 247 15.13 -1.17 -20.51
N LYS A 248 16.13 -0.99 -21.38
CA LYS A 248 15.97 -1.16 -22.83
C LYS A 248 15.55 -2.59 -23.19
N VAL A 249 16.30 -3.59 -22.75
CA VAL A 249 15.94 -5.01 -22.97
C VAL A 249 14.57 -5.36 -22.37
N ALA A 250 14.21 -4.79 -21.22
CA ALA A 250 12.88 -4.98 -20.63
C ALA A 250 11.76 -4.36 -21.47
N MET A 251 11.95 -3.15 -22.00
CA MET A 251 10.96 -2.50 -22.87
C MET A 251 10.88 -3.17 -24.24
N GLU A 252 12.01 -3.59 -24.82
CA GLU A 252 12.08 -4.36 -26.07
C GLU A 252 11.33 -5.70 -25.94
N TYR A 253 11.52 -6.43 -24.83
CA TYR A 253 10.73 -7.63 -24.52
C TYR A 253 9.25 -7.30 -24.45
N LEU A 254 8.85 -6.28 -23.68
CA LEU A 254 7.44 -5.92 -23.51
C LEU A 254 6.77 -5.43 -24.81
N GLN A 255 7.56 -4.96 -25.79
CA GLN A 255 7.09 -4.52 -27.11
C GLN A 255 7.04 -5.64 -28.16
N SER A 256 7.82 -6.72 -28.00
CA SER A 256 7.99 -7.77 -29.02
C SER A 256 7.60 -9.19 -28.59
N ALA A 257 7.44 -9.44 -27.28
CA ALA A 257 7.03 -10.74 -26.77
C ALA A 257 5.56 -11.03 -27.09
N GLY A 258 5.35 -12.22 -27.66
CA GLY A 258 4.04 -12.74 -28.02
C GLY A 258 4.11 -14.24 -28.26
N ARG A 259 3.02 -14.92 -27.95
CA ARG A 259 2.81 -16.36 -28.13
C ARG A 259 1.34 -16.58 -28.50
N ILE A 260 1.03 -16.41 -29.78
CA ILE A 260 -0.30 -16.69 -30.34
C ILE A 260 -0.63 -18.18 -30.14
N LEU A 261 -1.70 -18.46 -29.40
CA LEU A 261 -2.26 -19.78 -29.16
C LEU A 261 -3.54 -19.96 -29.98
N THR A 262 -3.61 -21.02 -30.77
CA THR A 262 -4.89 -21.53 -31.30
C THR A 262 -5.76 -22.11 -30.17
N ARG A 263 -7.06 -22.28 -30.42
CA ARG A 263 -8.02 -22.87 -29.46
C ARG A 263 -7.52 -24.19 -28.84
N GLN A 264 -6.88 -25.06 -29.63
CA GLN A 264 -6.31 -26.31 -29.12
C GLN A 264 -5.06 -26.06 -28.26
N GLN A 265 -4.10 -25.26 -28.75
CA GLN A 265 -2.88 -24.95 -28.00
C GLN A 265 -3.16 -24.23 -26.67
N LEU A 266 -4.26 -23.48 -26.58
CA LEU A 266 -4.74 -22.88 -25.32
C LEU A 266 -5.15 -23.95 -24.30
N ARG A 267 -5.91 -24.96 -24.72
CA ARG A 267 -6.28 -26.12 -23.88
C ARG A 267 -5.03 -26.90 -23.45
N ASP A 268 -4.10 -27.13 -24.37
CA ASP A 268 -2.84 -27.85 -24.12
C ASP A 268 -1.93 -27.08 -23.14
N ALA A 269 -1.85 -25.75 -23.28
CA ALA A 269 -1.10 -24.88 -22.38
C ALA A 269 -1.65 -24.89 -20.95
N VAL A 270 -2.98 -24.90 -20.80
CA VAL A 270 -3.66 -25.05 -19.49
C VAL A 270 -3.32 -26.38 -18.81
N ALA A 271 -3.17 -27.47 -19.57
CA ALA A 271 -2.70 -28.75 -19.02
C ALA A 271 -1.22 -28.72 -18.58
N CYS A 272 -0.44 -27.70 -18.98
CA CYS A 272 1.00 -27.61 -18.82
C CYS A 272 1.44 -26.37 -17.99
N SER A 273 0.75 -26.11 -16.87
CA SER A 273 1.00 -25.04 -15.88
C SER A 273 2.49 -24.65 -15.69
N HIS A 274 3.42 -25.61 -15.56
CA HIS A 274 4.85 -25.33 -15.40
C HIS A 274 5.49 -24.48 -16.52
N LEU A 275 4.98 -24.59 -17.76
CA LEU A 275 5.43 -23.76 -18.88
C LEU A 275 4.91 -22.32 -18.75
N LEU A 276 3.64 -22.15 -18.33
CA LEU A 276 3.04 -20.84 -18.06
C LEU A 276 3.75 -20.12 -16.90
N GLN A 277 4.13 -20.86 -15.86
CA GLN A 277 4.96 -20.32 -14.77
C GLN A 277 6.36 -19.91 -15.25
N THR A 278 6.99 -20.68 -16.15
CA THR A 278 8.31 -20.35 -16.70
C THR A 278 8.25 -19.08 -17.55
N GLU A 279 7.30 -19.04 -18.49
CA GLU A 279 7.01 -17.88 -19.34
C GLU A 279 6.71 -16.62 -18.53
N PHE A 280 5.86 -16.72 -17.51
CA PHE A 280 5.52 -15.59 -16.62
C PHE A 280 6.73 -14.97 -15.90
N MET A 281 7.75 -15.78 -15.57
CA MET A 281 8.96 -15.34 -14.88
C MET A 281 9.92 -14.56 -15.79
N GLU A 282 9.79 -14.67 -17.11
CA GLU A 282 10.56 -13.88 -18.07
C GLU A 282 9.97 -12.48 -18.27
N ILE A 283 8.63 -12.34 -18.17
CA ILE A 283 7.93 -11.07 -18.40
C ILE A 283 8.43 -10.00 -17.40
N PRO A 284 9.02 -8.88 -17.87
CA PRO A 284 9.44 -7.78 -16.99
C PRO A 284 8.27 -7.17 -16.21
N MET A 285 8.49 -6.73 -14.98
CA MET A 285 7.43 -6.17 -14.14
C MET A 285 7.11 -4.69 -14.46
N ASN A 286 8.00 -3.95 -15.12
CA ASN A 286 7.86 -2.52 -15.46
C ASN A 286 7.42 -1.60 -14.29
N PHE A 287 7.92 -1.86 -13.08
CA PHE A 287 7.70 -0.98 -11.94
C PHE A 287 8.55 0.28 -12.04
N VAL A 288 7.91 1.43 -11.82
CA VAL A 288 8.50 2.78 -11.78
C VAL A 288 9.44 2.93 -10.58
N ASP A 289 10.62 3.51 -10.76
CA ASP A 289 11.45 3.99 -9.65
C ASP A 289 10.76 5.23 -9.02
N PRO A 290 10.61 5.32 -7.69
CA PRO A 290 10.01 6.49 -7.04
C PRO A 290 10.64 7.85 -7.40
N LYS A 291 11.88 7.87 -7.95
CA LYS A 291 12.54 9.08 -8.47
C LYS A 291 11.94 9.61 -9.78
N GLU A 292 11.24 8.80 -10.56
CA GLU A 292 10.59 9.24 -11.82
C GLU A 292 9.31 10.06 -11.56
N ILE A 293 8.75 10.01 -10.35
CA ILE A 293 7.54 10.75 -9.98
C ILE A 293 7.91 12.01 -9.21
N ASP A 294 8.23 13.06 -9.95
CA ASP A 294 8.40 14.43 -9.42
C ASP A 294 7.04 15.06 -9.04
N ILE A 295 6.44 14.52 -7.99
CA ILE A 295 5.24 15.04 -7.35
C ILE A 295 5.46 14.98 -5.83
N PRO A 296 5.68 16.12 -5.16
CA PRO A 296 5.83 16.18 -3.71
C PRO A 296 4.70 15.45 -2.97
N SER A 297 5.06 14.68 -1.95
CA SER A 297 4.14 13.95 -1.07
C SER A 297 3.19 12.94 -1.76
N HIS A 298 3.40 12.57 -3.02
CA HIS A 298 2.56 11.59 -3.75
C HIS A 298 2.39 10.25 -3.01
N GLY A 299 3.41 9.82 -2.26
CA GLY A 299 3.36 8.64 -1.40
C GLY A 299 2.26 8.65 -0.32
N THR A 300 1.69 9.80 0.03
CA THR A 300 0.51 9.92 0.93
C THR A 300 -0.79 9.45 0.28
N LYS A 301 -0.86 9.45 -1.05
CA LYS A 301 -2.01 8.97 -1.84
C LYS A 301 -1.82 7.53 -2.32
N ASN A 302 -0.76 6.83 -1.91
CA ASN A 302 -0.41 5.48 -2.37
C ASN A 302 -0.64 4.42 -1.28
N ARG A 303 -1.50 3.43 -1.56
CA ARG A 303 -1.79 2.31 -0.66
C ARG A 303 -0.56 1.39 -0.49
N TYR A 304 0.30 1.33 -1.50
CA TYR A 304 1.54 0.57 -1.51
C TYR A 304 2.67 1.44 -2.08
N LYS A 305 3.74 1.66 -1.30
CA LYS A 305 4.84 2.59 -1.66
C LYS A 305 5.60 2.21 -2.94
N THR A 306 5.55 0.95 -3.35
CA THR A 306 6.26 0.40 -4.52
C THR A 306 5.34 0.09 -5.70
N ILE A 307 4.04 0.38 -5.60
CA ILE A 307 3.09 0.23 -6.72
C ILE A 307 2.70 1.64 -7.14
N LEU A 308 3.36 2.14 -8.17
CA LEU A 308 3.28 3.52 -8.64
C LEU A 308 2.73 3.57 -10.07
N PRO A 309 2.01 4.63 -10.47
CA PRO A 309 1.49 4.74 -11.82
C PRO A 309 2.60 5.19 -12.80
N ASN A 310 2.79 4.43 -13.89
CA ASN A 310 3.77 4.75 -14.94
C ASN A 310 3.52 6.17 -15.52
N PRO A 311 4.53 7.05 -15.58
CA PRO A 311 4.31 8.47 -15.91
C PRO A 311 3.62 8.75 -17.25
N LEU A 312 3.89 7.94 -18.27
CA LEU A 312 3.36 8.11 -19.63
C LEU A 312 1.84 7.88 -19.73
N SER A 313 1.31 6.96 -18.93
CA SER A 313 -0.09 6.49 -18.99
C SER A 313 -0.93 6.89 -17.78
N ARG A 314 -0.33 7.57 -16.79
CA ARG A 314 -1.04 7.92 -15.54
C ARG A 314 -2.25 8.81 -15.81
N VAL A 315 -3.29 8.69 -14.98
CA VAL A 315 -4.42 9.62 -15.02
C VAL A 315 -4.03 10.93 -14.33
N TYR A 316 -4.38 12.05 -14.96
CA TYR A 316 -4.12 13.41 -14.44
C TYR A 316 -5.45 14.02 -13.99
N LEU A 317 -5.63 14.24 -12.69
CA LEU A 317 -6.82 14.94 -12.20
C LEU A 317 -6.77 16.42 -12.59
N LYS A 318 -7.93 16.98 -12.97
CA LYS A 318 -8.08 18.36 -13.46
C LYS A 318 -8.92 19.20 -12.48
N PRO A 319 -8.44 19.50 -11.27
CA PRO A 319 -9.16 20.35 -10.32
C PRO A 319 -9.26 21.78 -10.84
N LYS A 320 -10.42 22.42 -10.67
CA LYS A 320 -10.66 23.82 -11.11
C LYS A 320 -9.77 24.87 -10.42
N ASN A 321 -9.05 24.50 -9.36
CA ASN A 321 -8.09 25.35 -8.65
C ASN A 321 -6.80 24.52 -8.52
N SER A 322 -5.76 24.86 -9.28
CA SER A 322 -4.55 24.01 -9.46
C SER A 322 -3.32 24.56 -8.73
N SER A 323 -3.46 24.97 -7.48
CA SER A 323 -2.36 25.55 -6.67
C SER A 323 -1.48 24.52 -5.96
N ASP A 324 -1.79 23.23 -6.09
CA ASP A 324 -1.08 22.11 -5.47
C ASP A 324 -0.91 20.98 -6.50
N SER A 325 0.31 20.50 -6.71
CA SER A 325 0.60 19.40 -7.63
C SER A 325 0.01 18.07 -7.17
N LEU A 326 -0.08 17.83 -5.85
CA LEU A 326 -0.68 16.63 -5.27
C LEU A 326 -2.19 16.54 -5.55
N SER A 327 -2.88 17.68 -5.73
CA SER A 327 -4.28 17.73 -6.17
C SER A 327 -4.51 17.18 -7.60
N THR A 328 -3.46 17.11 -8.43
CA THR A 328 -3.52 16.50 -9.77
C THR A 328 -3.24 14.98 -9.78
N TYR A 329 -2.82 14.43 -8.64
CA TYR A 329 -2.34 13.05 -8.54
C TYR A 329 -3.40 12.06 -8.04
N ILE A 330 -3.49 10.93 -8.74
CA ILE A 330 -4.15 9.70 -8.32
C ILE A 330 -3.30 8.50 -8.78
N ASN A 331 -3.29 7.41 -8.01
CA ASN A 331 -2.60 6.17 -8.39
C ASN A 331 -3.45 5.33 -9.35
N ALA A 332 -3.55 5.81 -10.59
CA ALA A 332 -4.30 5.19 -11.67
C ALA A 332 -3.59 5.38 -13.02
N ASN A 333 -3.78 4.43 -13.94
CA ASN A 333 -3.29 4.50 -15.32
C ASN A 333 -4.43 4.22 -16.30
N TYR A 334 -4.43 4.91 -17.43
CA TYR A 334 -5.16 4.46 -18.61
C TYR A 334 -4.56 3.16 -19.11
N ILE A 335 -5.42 2.25 -19.55
CA ILE A 335 -5.06 0.95 -20.09
C ILE A 335 -5.69 0.81 -21.48
N ARG A 336 -4.89 0.40 -22.46
CA ARG A 336 -5.32 0.07 -23.83
C ARG A 336 -6.10 -1.25 -23.84
N GLY A 337 -7.12 -1.32 -24.68
CA GLY A 337 -7.92 -2.53 -24.88
C GLY A 337 -7.37 -3.42 -25.99
N TYR A 338 -8.19 -4.40 -26.37
CA TYR A 338 -8.01 -5.17 -27.61
C TYR A 338 -7.83 -4.24 -28.83
N GLY A 339 -7.07 -4.70 -29.83
CA GLY A 339 -6.63 -3.90 -30.97
C GLY A 339 -5.77 -2.67 -30.60
N GLY A 340 -5.26 -2.60 -29.37
CA GLY A 340 -4.56 -1.42 -28.84
C GLY A 340 -5.47 -0.23 -28.55
N LYS A 341 -6.80 -0.41 -28.49
CA LYS A 341 -7.79 0.68 -28.35
C LYS A 341 -7.48 1.56 -27.14
N GLU A 342 -7.11 2.80 -27.42
CA GLU A 342 -6.76 3.80 -26.40
C GLU A 342 -7.86 4.00 -25.35
N LYS A 343 -7.43 4.16 -24.09
CA LYS A 343 -8.28 4.42 -22.92
C LYS A 343 -9.52 3.50 -22.82
N ALA A 344 -9.37 2.21 -23.11
CA ALA A 344 -10.45 1.25 -22.93
C ALA A 344 -10.82 1.05 -21.45
N PHE A 345 -9.82 1.07 -20.57
CA PHE A 345 -9.99 0.92 -19.12
C PHE A 345 -9.12 1.93 -18.36
N ILE A 346 -9.40 2.09 -17.06
CA ILE A 346 -8.47 2.66 -16.08
C ILE A 346 -8.19 1.61 -15.01
N ALA A 347 -6.92 1.28 -14.79
CA ALA A 347 -6.49 0.46 -13.66
C ALA A 347 -6.09 1.37 -12.50
N THR A 348 -6.73 1.22 -11.35
CA THR A 348 -6.48 2.04 -10.14
C THR A 348 -6.38 1.19 -8.88
N GLN A 349 -5.68 1.70 -7.86
CA GLN A 349 -5.69 1.09 -6.52
C GLN A 349 -7.10 1.19 -5.87
N GLY A 350 -7.35 0.37 -4.85
CA GLY A 350 -8.54 0.51 -4.01
C GLY A 350 -8.49 1.80 -3.20
N PRO A 351 -9.49 2.70 -3.28
CA PRO A 351 -9.51 3.98 -2.58
C PRO A 351 -9.10 3.90 -1.10
N MET A 352 -8.44 4.95 -0.64
CA MET A 352 -8.06 5.23 0.75
C MET A 352 -8.92 6.38 1.27
N ILE A 353 -9.01 6.56 2.59
CA ILE A 353 -9.86 7.61 3.21
C ILE A 353 -9.56 9.03 2.66
N ASN A 354 -8.31 9.32 2.33
CA ASN A 354 -7.86 10.59 1.75
C ASN A 354 -7.91 10.65 0.21
N THR A 355 -8.28 9.56 -0.48
CA THR A 355 -8.35 9.49 -1.96
C THR A 355 -9.73 9.14 -2.51
N VAL A 356 -10.77 9.03 -1.67
CA VAL A 356 -12.18 8.86 -2.12
C VAL A 356 -12.62 10.05 -3.00
N ASN A 357 -12.27 11.27 -2.62
CA ASN A 357 -12.60 12.47 -3.41
C ASN A 357 -11.86 12.49 -4.76
N ASP A 358 -10.60 12.07 -4.78
CA ASP A 358 -9.79 11.93 -5.99
C ASP A 358 -10.41 10.90 -6.95
N PHE A 359 -10.86 9.76 -6.41
CA PHE A 359 -11.50 8.69 -7.16
C PHE A 359 -12.81 9.14 -7.82
N TRP A 360 -13.70 9.82 -7.10
CA TRP A 360 -14.95 10.32 -7.69
C TRP A 360 -14.71 11.47 -8.68
N GLN A 361 -13.70 12.32 -8.44
CA GLN A 361 -13.27 13.31 -9.44
C GLN A 361 -12.73 12.63 -10.71
N MET A 362 -12.04 11.50 -10.60
CA MET A 362 -11.59 10.69 -11.74
C MET A 362 -12.78 10.12 -12.54
N VAL A 363 -13.70 9.41 -11.88
CA VAL A 363 -14.89 8.81 -12.51
C VAL A 363 -15.71 9.88 -13.24
N TRP A 364 -15.90 11.05 -12.62
CA TRP A 364 -16.60 12.19 -13.22
C TRP A 364 -15.89 12.77 -14.46
N GLN A 365 -14.59 13.09 -14.35
CA GLN A 365 -13.88 13.82 -15.40
C GLN A 365 -13.59 12.98 -16.65
N GLU A 366 -13.52 11.65 -16.50
CA GLU A 366 -13.28 10.72 -17.60
C GLU A 366 -14.59 10.17 -18.22
N ASP A 367 -15.76 10.56 -17.69
CA ASP A 367 -17.09 10.02 -18.07
C ASP A 367 -17.17 8.48 -18.03
N SER A 368 -16.59 7.87 -16.99
CA SER A 368 -16.54 6.42 -16.85
C SER A 368 -17.94 5.80 -16.66
N PRO A 369 -18.40 4.91 -17.56
CA PRO A 369 -19.75 4.33 -17.48
C PRO A 369 -19.86 3.19 -16.46
N VAL A 370 -18.76 2.49 -16.18
CA VAL A 370 -18.73 1.29 -15.34
C VAL A 370 -17.54 1.33 -14.38
N ILE A 371 -17.76 0.87 -13.14
CA ILE A 371 -16.73 0.61 -12.14
C ILE A 371 -16.77 -0.88 -11.76
N VAL A 372 -15.63 -1.57 -11.85
CA VAL A 372 -15.46 -2.98 -11.51
C VAL A 372 -14.53 -3.12 -10.30
N MET A 373 -15.09 -3.50 -9.15
CA MET A 373 -14.39 -3.66 -7.87
C MET A 373 -14.18 -5.14 -7.54
N ILE A 374 -12.92 -5.59 -7.61
CA ILE A 374 -12.53 -7.01 -7.44
C ILE A 374 -11.81 -7.20 -6.10
N THR A 375 -12.44 -6.77 -5.00
CA THR A 375 -11.92 -6.95 -3.64
C THR A 375 -13.00 -6.81 -2.58
N LYS A 376 -12.86 -7.53 -1.46
CA LYS A 376 -13.56 -7.17 -0.22
C LYS A 376 -12.91 -5.91 0.36
N LEU A 377 -13.66 -5.15 1.19
CA LEU A 377 -13.14 -3.96 1.87
C LEU A 377 -11.99 -4.32 2.83
N LYS A 378 -12.20 -5.38 3.61
CA LYS A 378 -11.22 -6.02 4.47
C LYS A 378 -11.14 -7.50 4.12
N GLU A 379 -9.92 -8.02 4.07
CA GLU A 379 -9.64 -9.44 3.99
C GLU A 379 -8.90 -9.82 5.29
N LYS A 380 -7.60 -10.14 5.27
CA LYS A 380 -6.80 -10.14 6.53
C LYS A 380 -6.59 -8.72 7.06
N ASN A 381 -6.20 -7.82 6.16
CA ASN A 381 -6.01 -6.38 6.39
C ASN A 381 -7.03 -5.57 5.57
N GLU A 382 -7.09 -4.25 5.77
CA GLU A 382 -7.82 -3.36 4.86
C GLU A 382 -7.23 -3.45 3.43
N LYS A 383 -8.10 -3.65 2.44
CA LYS A 383 -7.77 -3.67 1.01
C LYS A 383 -8.41 -2.48 0.27
N CYS A 384 -9.56 -1.98 0.74
CA CYS A 384 -10.25 -0.81 0.19
C CYS A 384 -11.15 -0.18 1.27
N VAL A 385 -11.26 1.15 1.32
CA VAL A 385 -12.31 1.79 2.14
C VAL A 385 -13.67 1.72 1.45
N LEU A 386 -14.76 1.84 2.21
CA LEU A 386 -16.09 2.05 1.63
C LEU A 386 -16.14 3.45 1.01
N TYR A 387 -16.20 3.53 -0.32
CA TYR A 387 -16.12 4.80 -1.06
C TYR A 387 -17.45 5.23 -1.70
N TRP A 388 -18.47 4.37 -1.71
CA TRP A 388 -19.83 4.68 -2.14
C TRP A 388 -20.78 4.80 -0.93
N PRO A 389 -21.89 5.55 -1.04
CA PRO A 389 -22.84 5.72 0.05
C PRO A 389 -23.89 4.59 0.06
N GLU A 390 -24.65 4.47 1.15
CA GLU A 390 -25.82 3.58 1.18
C GLU A 390 -26.98 4.08 0.30
N LYS A 391 -27.14 5.42 0.20
CA LYS A 391 -28.19 6.06 -0.61
C LYS A 391 -27.73 7.37 -1.27
N ARG A 392 -27.11 8.28 -0.50
CA ARG A 392 -26.57 9.56 -1.00
C ARG A 392 -25.29 9.92 -0.27
N GLY A 393 -24.29 10.41 -1.00
CA GLY A 393 -23.02 10.89 -0.48
C GLY A 393 -22.51 12.07 -1.30
N ILE A 394 -21.60 12.87 -0.71
CA ILE A 394 -20.93 13.98 -1.40
C ILE A 394 -19.43 13.83 -1.17
N TYR A 395 -18.67 13.74 -2.26
CA TYR A 395 -17.24 13.50 -2.25
C TYR A 395 -16.55 14.65 -3.00
N GLY A 396 -16.07 15.63 -2.23
CA GLY A 396 -15.54 16.88 -2.76
C GLY A 396 -16.62 17.69 -3.50
N LYS A 397 -16.60 17.62 -4.84
CA LYS A 397 -17.55 18.31 -5.74
C LYS A 397 -18.49 17.35 -6.49
N VAL A 398 -18.41 16.05 -6.23
CA VAL A 398 -19.26 15.03 -6.88
C VAL A 398 -20.26 14.50 -5.85
N GLU A 399 -21.54 14.71 -6.11
CA GLU A 399 -22.62 14.00 -5.41
C GLU A 399 -22.79 12.61 -6.04
N VAL A 400 -23.00 11.58 -5.22
CA VAL A 400 -23.25 10.19 -5.65
C VAL A 400 -24.56 9.72 -5.03
N LEU A 401 -25.45 9.22 -5.88
CA LEU A 401 -26.75 8.63 -5.51
C LEU A 401 -26.74 7.15 -5.88
N VAL A 402 -27.26 6.30 -4.99
CA VAL A 402 -27.58 4.90 -5.30
C VAL A 402 -29.06 4.84 -5.68
N ASN A 403 -29.34 4.49 -6.93
CA ASN A 403 -30.70 4.40 -7.46
C ASN A 403 -31.30 3.02 -7.19
N SER A 404 -30.51 1.96 -7.39
CA SER A 404 -30.87 0.58 -7.05
C SER A 404 -29.64 -0.26 -6.73
N VAL A 405 -29.88 -1.39 -6.08
CA VAL A 405 -28.89 -2.43 -5.76
C VAL A 405 -29.49 -3.77 -6.19
N GLN A 406 -28.70 -4.57 -6.91
CA GLN A 406 -29.06 -5.92 -7.35
C GLN A 406 -27.98 -6.89 -6.86
N GLU A 407 -28.40 -7.93 -6.16
CA GLU A 407 -27.50 -8.97 -5.67
C GLU A 407 -27.52 -10.17 -6.61
N CYS A 408 -26.40 -10.42 -7.28
CA CYS A 408 -26.14 -11.62 -8.06
C CYS A 408 -25.29 -12.58 -7.21
N GLU A 409 -25.25 -13.86 -7.57
CA GLU A 409 -24.60 -14.94 -6.79
C GLU A 409 -23.16 -14.62 -6.34
N ASN A 410 -22.38 -13.94 -7.20
CA ASN A 410 -20.95 -13.70 -6.99
C ASN A 410 -20.54 -12.22 -6.92
N TYR A 411 -21.48 -11.29 -7.21
CA TYR A 411 -21.23 -9.85 -7.21
C TYR A 411 -22.51 -9.05 -6.97
N THR A 412 -22.36 -7.86 -6.40
CA THR A 412 -23.45 -6.88 -6.28
C THR A 412 -23.34 -5.83 -7.38
N ILE A 413 -24.40 -5.59 -8.14
CA ILE A 413 -24.50 -4.46 -9.07
C ILE A 413 -25.19 -3.29 -8.36
N ARG A 414 -24.71 -2.05 -8.56
CA ARG A 414 -25.40 -0.83 -8.14
C ARG A 414 -25.56 0.12 -9.31
N GLN A 415 -26.78 0.60 -9.52
CA GLN A 415 -27.05 1.69 -10.45
C GLN A 415 -26.82 3.00 -9.72
N LEU A 416 -25.81 3.77 -10.14
CA LEU A 416 -25.46 5.05 -9.53
C LEU A 416 -25.78 6.22 -10.47
N THR A 417 -26.21 7.34 -9.89
CA THR A 417 -26.16 8.65 -10.57
C THR A 417 -25.16 9.53 -9.86
N ILE A 418 -24.14 9.99 -10.59
CA ILE A 418 -23.19 10.99 -10.09
C ILE A 418 -23.54 12.37 -10.66
N LYS A 419 -23.30 13.44 -9.89
CA LYS A 419 -23.68 14.81 -10.25
C LYS A 419 -22.59 15.82 -9.88
N GLN A 420 -22.41 16.84 -10.73
CA GLN A 420 -21.62 18.03 -10.42
C GLN A 420 -22.30 19.27 -11.02
N GLY A 421 -22.80 20.16 -10.16
CA GLY A 421 -23.62 21.30 -10.60
C GLY A 421 -24.94 20.84 -11.20
N SER A 422 -25.26 21.31 -12.41
CA SER A 422 -26.47 20.93 -13.17
C SER A 422 -26.31 19.65 -14.00
N GLN A 423 -25.09 19.10 -14.12
CA GLN A 423 -24.82 17.92 -14.93
C GLN A 423 -24.93 16.63 -14.10
N SER A 424 -25.33 15.53 -14.75
CA SER A 424 -25.43 14.20 -14.15
C SER A 424 -25.00 13.10 -15.12
N GLN A 425 -24.30 12.09 -14.63
CA GLN A 425 -23.89 10.89 -15.37
C GLN A 425 -24.43 9.64 -14.67
N SER A 426 -24.78 8.60 -15.44
CA SER A 426 -25.09 7.26 -14.89
C SER A 426 -23.81 6.43 -14.80
N VAL A 427 -23.67 5.61 -13.76
CA VAL A 427 -22.53 4.70 -13.58
C VAL A 427 -23.01 3.36 -12.99
N LYS A 428 -22.75 2.24 -13.67
CA LYS A 428 -22.98 0.89 -13.09
C LYS A 428 -21.74 0.49 -12.26
N HIS A 429 -21.95 0.05 -11.01
CA HIS A 429 -20.88 -0.36 -10.07
C HIS A 429 -21.01 -1.84 -9.73
N TYR A 430 -20.05 -2.65 -10.19
CA TYR A 430 -19.97 -4.08 -9.92
C TYR A 430 -19.01 -4.35 -8.76
N TRP A 431 -19.49 -5.04 -7.73
CA TRP A 431 -18.70 -5.44 -6.58
C TRP A 431 -18.54 -6.96 -6.52
N TYR A 432 -17.45 -7.45 -7.09
CA TYR A 432 -17.08 -8.87 -7.07
C TYR A 432 -16.36 -9.23 -5.78
N THR A 433 -17.00 -10.07 -4.97
CA THR A 433 -16.50 -10.44 -3.64
C THR A 433 -15.98 -11.88 -3.55
N SER A 434 -16.24 -12.73 -4.54
CA SER A 434 -15.85 -14.15 -4.55
C SER A 434 -14.34 -14.40 -4.76
N TRP A 435 -13.51 -13.38 -5.01
CA TRP A 435 -12.06 -13.59 -5.18
C TRP A 435 -11.36 -13.83 -3.82
N PRO A 436 -10.67 -14.97 -3.60
CA PRO A 436 -10.00 -15.26 -2.33
C PRO A 436 -8.78 -14.36 -2.04
N ASP A 437 -8.43 -14.16 -0.77
CA ASP A 437 -7.17 -13.48 -0.40
C ASP A 437 -5.97 -14.42 -0.67
N HIS A 438 -4.93 -13.91 -1.33
CA HIS A 438 -3.71 -14.65 -1.73
C HIS A 438 -3.92 -15.92 -2.60
N LYS A 439 -5.05 -16.08 -3.30
CA LYS A 439 -5.26 -17.13 -4.31
C LYS A 439 -6.04 -16.59 -5.53
N THR A 440 -6.20 -17.44 -6.54
CA THR A 440 -7.21 -17.34 -7.60
C THR A 440 -8.53 -17.98 -7.16
N PRO A 441 -9.66 -17.69 -7.83
CA PRO A 441 -10.93 -18.40 -7.64
C PRO A 441 -10.84 -19.85 -8.14
N ASP A 442 -11.52 -20.78 -7.48
CA ASP A 442 -11.53 -22.20 -7.85
C ASP A 442 -12.31 -22.49 -9.17
N SER A 443 -13.09 -21.51 -9.65
CA SER A 443 -13.76 -21.54 -10.96
C SER A 443 -13.68 -20.17 -11.62
N ALA A 444 -13.43 -20.14 -12.94
CA ALA A 444 -13.39 -18.90 -13.72
C ALA A 444 -14.78 -18.41 -14.17
N GLN A 445 -15.85 -19.22 -14.06
CA GLN A 445 -17.20 -18.81 -14.51
C GLN A 445 -17.67 -17.48 -13.88
N PRO A 446 -17.59 -17.28 -12.56
CA PRO A 446 -18.03 -16.01 -11.97
C PRO A 446 -17.29 -14.76 -12.48
N LEU A 447 -16.05 -14.91 -12.97
CA LEU A 447 -15.32 -13.82 -13.61
C LEU A 447 -15.74 -13.62 -15.08
N LEU A 448 -15.96 -14.71 -15.82
CA LEU A 448 -16.45 -14.65 -17.20
C LEU A 448 -17.86 -14.05 -17.27
N GLN A 449 -18.74 -14.36 -16.31
CA GLN A 449 -20.05 -13.73 -16.24
C GLN A 449 -19.93 -12.23 -15.96
N LEU A 450 -19.15 -11.83 -14.95
CA LEU A 450 -18.85 -10.42 -14.68
C LEU A 450 -18.29 -9.69 -15.91
N MET A 451 -17.46 -10.36 -16.71
CA MET A 451 -16.90 -9.81 -17.95
C MET A 451 -17.97 -9.63 -19.04
N LEU A 452 -18.89 -10.58 -19.19
CA LEU A 452 -20.00 -10.48 -20.16
C LEU A 452 -20.93 -9.31 -19.80
N ASP A 453 -21.39 -9.23 -18.55
CA ASP A 453 -22.24 -8.15 -18.06
C ASP A 453 -21.59 -6.76 -18.28
N VAL A 454 -20.28 -6.63 -18.02
CA VAL A 454 -19.54 -5.37 -18.17
C VAL A 454 -19.28 -4.99 -19.63
N GLU A 455 -19.15 -5.97 -20.54
CA GLU A 455 -19.03 -5.69 -21.98
C GLU A 455 -20.38 -5.36 -22.63
N GLU A 456 -21.49 -5.90 -22.10
CA GLU A 456 -22.86 -5.47 -22.46
C GLU A 456 -23.08 -3.99 -22.10
N ASP A 457 -22.81 -3.59 -20.85
CA ASP A 457 -22.84 -2.18 -20.41
C ASP A 457 -22.03 -1.22 -21.30
N ARG A 458 -20.84 -1.70 -21.72
CA ARG A 458 -19.88 -0.96 -22.52
C ARG A 458 -20.36 -0.81 -23.97
N ALA A 459 -21.13 -1.78 -24.47
CA ALA A 459 -21.83 -1.69 -25.74
C ALA A 459 -23.10 -0.81 -25.66
N GLU A 460 -23.83 -0.82 -24.54
CA GLU A 460 -24.94 0.12 -24.25
C GLU A 460 -24.47 1.59 -24.12
N SER A 461 -23.17 1.82 -23.86
CA SER A 461 -22.58 3.13 -23.56
C SER A 461 -21.61 3.65 -24.65
N PRO A 462 -21.96 3.68 -25.94
CA PRO A 462 -21.04 4.06 -27.01
C PRO A 462 -20.61 5.53 -26.88
N GLY A 463 -19.31 5.78 -27.07
CA GLY A 463 -18.71 7.12 -26.98
C GLY A 463 -18.43 7.61 -25.55
N ARG A 464 -18.80 6.86 -24.51
CA ARG A 464 -18.43 7.14 -23.11
C ARG A 464 -17.00 6.70 -22.78
N GLY A 465 -16.55 7.04 -21.59
CA GLY A 465 -15.16 6.89 -21.13
C GLY A 465 -14.70 5.48 -20.76
N PRO A 466 -13.46 5.36 -20.25
CA PRO A 466 -12.88 4.10 -19.78
C PRO A 466 -13.69 3.45 -18.66
N VAL A 467 -13.75 2.12 -18.68
CA VAL A 467 -14.23 1.30 -17.55
C VAL A 467 -13.17 1.33 -16.43
N VAL A 468 -13.54 1.71 -15.20
CA VAL A 468 -12.61 1.78 -14.07
C VAL A 468 -12.54 0.41 -13.39
N VAL A 469 -11.38 -0.24 -13.40
CA VAL A 469 -11.17 -1.56 -12.78
C VAL A 469 -10.20 -1.42 -11.61
N HIS A 470 -10.59 -1.91 -10.43
CA HIS A 470 -9.75 -1.83 -9.23
C HIS A 470 -9.82 -3.07 -8.34
N CYS A 471 -8.78 -3.25 -7.53
CA CYS A 471 -8.73 -4.21 -6.44
C CYS A 471 -8.13 -3.53 -5.21
N SER A 472 -7.13 -4.14 -4.53
CA SER A 472 -6.34 -3.45 -3.50
C SER A 472 -5.22 -2.59 -4.12
N ALA A 473 -4.29 -3.21 -4.86
CA ALA A 473 -3.15 -2.52 -5.48
C ALA A 473 -3.41 -2.01 -6.91
N GLY A 474 -4.51 -2.46 -7.53
CA GLY A 474 -4.84 -2.10 -8.91
C GLY A 474 -3.95 -2.75 -9.97
N ILE A 475 -3.40 -3.94 -9.70
CA ILE A 475 -2.47 -4.64 -10.61
C ILE A 475 -2.73 -6.14 -10.78
N GLY A 476 -2.85 -6.91 -9.69
CA GLY A 476 -3.04 -8.37 -9.77
C GLY A 476 -4.41 -8.77 -10.33
N ARG A 477 -5.44 -8.83 -9.48
CA ARG A 477 -6.83 -9.14 -9.88
C ARG A 477 -7.36 -8.20 -10.99
N THR A 478 -6.94 -6.93 -10.98
CA THR A 478 -7.23 -5.93 -12.02
C THR A 478 -6.65 -6.33 -13.38
N GLY A 479 -5.39 -6.75 -13.41
CA GLY A 479 -4.75 -7.28 -14.60
C GLY A 479 -5.39 -8.57 -15.07
N CYS A 480 -5.75 -9.49 -14.17
CA CYS A 480 -6.46 -10.72 -14.55
C CYS A 480 -7.80 -10.44 -15.24
N PHE A 481 -8.62 -9.53 -14.72
CA PHE A 481 -9.89 -9.16 -15.36
C PHE A 481 -9.65 -8.57 -16.74
N ILE A 482 -8.83 -7.51 -16.86
CA ILE A 482 -8.61 -6.84 -18.15
C ILE A 482 -7.93 -7.79 -19.17
N ALA A 483 -6.97 -8.62 -18.76
CA ALA A 483 -6.36 -9.62 -19.63
C ALA A 483 -7.37 -10.67 -20.12
N THR A 484 -8.28 -11.11 -19.24
CA THR A 484 -9.38 -12.01 -19.61
C THR A 484 -10.33 -11.33 -20.59
N THR A 485 -10.75 -10.08 -20.35
CA THR A 485 -11.62 -9.32 -21.26
C THR A 485 -11.00 -9.18 -22.66
N ILE A 486 -9.74 -8.75 -22.73
CA ILE A 486 -9.03 -8.55 -24.00
C ILE A 486 -8.84 -9.89 -24.74
N GLY A 487 -8.43 -10.95 -24.03
CA GLY A 487 -8.22 -12.27 -24.65
C GLY A 487 -9.53 -12.97 -25.05
N CYS A 488 -10.63 -12.75 -24.34
CA CYS A 488 -11.95 -13.22 -24.76
C CYS A 488 -12.43 -12.50 -26.03
N GLN A 489 -12.19 -11.19 -26.14
CA GLN A 489 -12.45 -10.45 -27.38
C GLN A 489 -11.60 -11.01 -28.55
N GLN A 490 -10.31 -11.28 -28.32
CA GLN A 490 -9.43 -11.90 -29.33
C GLN A 490 -9.90 -13.30 -29.76
N LEU A 491 -10.29 -14.17 -28.82
CA LEU A 491 -10.83 -15.51 -29.12
C LEU A 491 -12.13 -15.47 -29.94
N LYS A 492 -12.93 -14.41 -29.76
CA LYS A 492 -14.20 -14.20 -30.46
C LYS A 492 -14.01 -13.64 -31.87
N GLU A 493 -13.06 -12.71 -32.06
CA GLU A 493 -12.83 -12.03 -33.34
C GLU A 493 -11.80 -12.74 -34.23
N GLU A 494 -10.67 -13.19 -33.67
CA GLU A 494 -9.55 -13.79 -34.41
C GLU A 494 -9.53 -15.32 -34.33
N GLY A 495 -10.24 -15.92 -33.37
CA GLY A 495 -10.22 -17.37 -33.10
C GLY A 495 -8.95 -17.89 -32.41
N VAL A 496 -8.02 -17.00 -32.07
CA VAL A 496 -6.75 -17.26 -31.37
C VAL A 496 -6.62 -16.34 -30.14
N VAL A 497 -5.58 -16.51 -29.33
CA VAL A 497 -5.26 -15.56 -28.26
C VAL A 497 -3.75 -15.46 -28.00
N ASP A 498 -3.24 -14.25 -27.76
CA ASP A 498 -1.86 -14.01 -27.35
C ASP A 498 -1.80 -13.47 -25.91
N ALA A 499 -1.98 -14.36 -24.94
CA ALA A 499 -1.99 -13.99 -23.52
C ALA A 499 -0.66 -13.39 -23.04
N LEU A 500 0.47 -13.77 -23.67
CA LEU A 500 1.79 -13.23 -23.38
C LEU A 500 1.88 -11.76 -23.82
N SER A 501 1.52 -11.47 -25.07
CA SER A 501 1.51 -10.11 -25.61
C SER A 501 0.51 -9.22 -24.87
N ILE A 502 -0.68 -9.73 -24.54
CA ILE A 502 -1.68 -9.02 -23.72
C ILE A 502 -1.07 -8.62 -22.36
N VAL A 503 -0.42 -9.53 -21.63
CA VAL A 503 0.16 -9.20 -20.31
C VAL A 503 1.38 -8.29 -20.43
N CYS A 504 2.21 -8.44 -21.47
CA CYS A 504 3.31 -7.51 -21.77
C CYS A 504 2.78 -6.09 -22.01
N GLN A 505 1.75 -5.96 -22.85
CA GLN A 505 1.07 -4.71 -23.16
C GLN A 505 0.45 -4.09 -21.90
N LEU A 506 -0.29 -4.85 -21.09
CA LEU A 506 -0.83 -4.36 -19.81
C LEU A 506 0.26 -3.86 -18.85
N ARG A 507 1.46 -4.45 -18.88
CA ARG A 507 2.60 -3.99 -18.08
C ARG A 507 3.30 -2.76 -18.64
N MET A 508 3.27 -2.52 -19.95
CA MET A 508 3.67 -1.22 -20.51
C MET A 508 2.75 -0.10 -20.03
N ASP A 509 1.45 -0.36 -19.94
CA ASP A 509 0.48 0.63 -19.45
C ASP A 509 0.53 0.80 -17.92
N ARG A 510 0.72 -0.27 -17.13
CA ARG A 510 0.86 -0.21 -15.67
C ARG A 510 1.72 -1.33 -15.10
N GLY A 511 2.79 -0.97 -14.40
CA GLY A 511 3.76 -1.89 -13.81
C GLY A 511 3.12 -2.95 -12.90
N GLY A 512 3.47 -4.21 -13.12
CA GLY A 512 3.07 -5.37 -12.32
C GLY A 512 1.65 -5.89 -12.55
N MET A 513 0.98 -5.45 -13.62
CA MET A 513 -0.29 -6.05 -14.07
C MET A 513 -0.14 -7.56 -14.28
N VAL A 514 -1.08 -8.33 -13.70
CA VAL A 514 -0.96 -9.79 -13.43
C VAL A 514 0.28 -10.10 -12.58
N GLN A 515 0.07 -10.35 -11.29
CA GLN A 515 1.14 -10.22 -10.28
C GLN A 515 1.83 -11.54 -9.90
N THR A 516 1.24 -12.70 -10.18
CA THR A 516 1.81 -14.02 -9.84
C THR A 516 1.60 -15.05 -10.94
N SER A 517 2.37 -16.15 -10.92
CA SER A 517 2.23 -17.26 -11.87
C SER A 517 0.82 -17.84 -11.87
N GLU A 518 0.25 -18.08 -10.69
CA GLU A 518 -1.09 -18.64 -10.53
C GLU A 518 -2.16 -17.70 -11.13
N GLN A 519 -1.96 -16.39 -11.06
CA GLN A 519 -2.83 -15.39 -11.69
C GLN A 519 -2.76 -15.41 -13.22
N TYR A 520 -1.60 -15.77 -13.80
CA TYR A 520 -1.40 -15.92 -15.24
C TYR A 520 -1.94 -17.26 -15.77
N GLU A 521 -1.72 -18.33 -15.02
CA GLU A 521 -2.35 -19.64 -15.24
C GLU A 521 -3.87 -19.54 -15.17
N PHE A 522 -4.42 -18.81 -14.20
CA PHE A 522 -5.86 -18.60 -14.08
C PHE A 522 -6.45 -17.76 -15.23
N VAL A 523 -5.71 -16.80 -15.82
CA VAL A 523 -6.14 -16.14 -17.06
C VAL A 523 -6.24 -17.16 -18.20
N HIS A 524 -5.29 -18.09 -18.33
CA HIS A 524 -5.38 -19.18 -19.31
C HIS A 524 -6.57 -20.12 -19.05
N HIS A 525 -6.83 -20.49 -17.79
CA HIS A 525 -8.03 -21.26 -17.42
C HIS A 525 -9.33 -20.51 -17.79
N ALA A 526 -9.41 -19.19 -17.56
CA ALA A 526 -10.58 -18.39 -17.91
C ALA A 526 -10.79 -18.32 -19.44
N LEU A 527 -9.71 -18.07 -20.20
CA LEU A 527 -9.73 -18.06 -21.67
C LEU A 527 -10.15 -19.42 -22.24
N SER A 528 -9.62 -20.53 -21.70
CA SER A 528 -10.01 -21.89 -22.14
C SER A 528 -11.46 -22.24 -21.76
N LEU A 529 -12.00 -21.68 -20.68
CA LEU A 529 -13.40 -21.85 -20.28
C LEU A 529 -14.36 -20.95 -21.08
N TYR A 530 -13.86 -19.88 -21.70
CA TYR A 530 -14.60 -19.05 -22.65
C TYR A 530 -14.63 -19.68 -24.04
N GLU A 531 -13.47 -20.15 -24.53
CA GLU A 531 -13.35 -20.84 -25.82
C GLU A 531 -14.29 -22.05 -25.93
N SER A 532 -14.40 -22.86 -24.87
CA SER A 532 -15.26 -24.05 -24.88
C SER A 532 -16.77 -23.72 -24.97
N ARG A 533 -17.19 -22.48 -24.68
CA ARG A 533 -18.56 -21.99 -24.88
C ARG A 533 -18.78 -21.54 -26.32
N LEU A 534 -17.87 -20.73 -26.87
CA LEU A 534 -17.91 -20.35 -28.28
C LEU A 534 -17.96 -21.58 -29.21
N SER A 535 -17.20 -22.62 -28.86
CA SER A 535 -17.16 -23.88 -29.60
C SER A 535 -18.36 -24.81 -29.33
N ALA A 536 -19.23 -24.50 -28.36
CA ALA A 536 -20.53 -25.16 -28.14
C ALA A 536 -21.67 -24.41 -28.84
N GLU A 537 -21.66 -23.07 -28.78
CA GLU A 537 -22.59 -22.18 -29.49
C GLU A 537 -22.47 -22.33 -31.02
N ALA A 538 -21.27 -22.58 -31.55
CA ALA A 538 -21.03 -22.80 -32.98
C ALA A 538 -21.40 -24.22 -33.50
N VAL A 539 -22.01 -25.06 -32.66
CA VAL A 539 -22.43 -26.44 -32.99
C VAL A 539 -23.95 -26.61 -32.83
N GLN A 540 -24.67 -25.53 -32.52
CA GLN A 540 -26.14 -25.44 -32.43
C GLN A 540 -26.72 -24.65 -33.61
#